data_AF-A0A8H6Z4X2-F1
#
_entry.id   AF-A0A8H6Z4X2-F1
#
_cell.length_a   1.000
_cell.length_b   1.000
_cell.length_c   1.000
_cell.angle_alpha   90.00
_cell.angle_beta   90.00
_cell.angle_gamma   90.00
#
_symmetry.space_group_name_H-M   'P 1'
#
loop_
_entity.id
_entity.type
_entity.pdbx_description
1 polymer ?
#
loop_
_entity_poly.entity_id
_entity_poly.type
_entity_poly.pdbx_seq_one_letter_code
_entity_poly.pdbx_strand_id
1 'polypeptide(L)'
;MNMCTTPRAARMYKSSSTYCSASLQTASRAAMAINPKIIFGGVAIGPGMGMHFPDEESIAKVYQLLQEGGCTNIDTGRLYPGSEEWMGKTGAGEKFTIDSKTPGGFTPGLSTGETIPQHAKETVERLRVESVDVYYIHAPDASVELEDQLKGIDEAYKAGYFKRFGLCNFTASDIQRVYDICAAKGYPLPSVYQGSYSVFARRVETEVLPTLRKLGIALYVYSPIAGGLVTKTPQELRDGAEEGRYAQGHILRKLYAGLYNKPAYYKALEMWAELAKETGIGRAELAYRWVAFDSQVDPKYGDAVLVGPRSFSQITETLGWLKKGSVGDAAKVKIDEIWKVIEHDAPLDNYNH
;
A
#
# COMPACT_ATOMS: atom_id res chain seq x y z
N MET A 1 -16.51 -12.37 -84.81
CA MET A 1 -17.19 -13.46 -84.06
C MET A 1 -17.44 -12.93 -82.65
N ASN A 2 -18.71 -12.95 -82.23
CA ASN A 2 -19.33 -12.76 -80.89
C ASN A 2 -18.39 -12.37 -79.73
N MET A 3 -18.65 -11.38 -78.88
CA MET A 3 -19.89 -11.01 -78.15
C MET A 3 -19.87 -9.50 -77.79
N CYS A 4 -20.91 -8.71 -78.07
CA CYS A 4 -22.05 -8.35 -77.18
C CYS A 4 -21.63 -7.79 -75.79
N THR A 5 -22.12 -6.66 -75.25
CA THR A 5 -23.23 -5.73 -75.58
C THR A 5 -23.15 -4.49 -74.66
N THR A 6 -23.47 -3.32 -75.23
CA THR A 6 -23.77 -1.98 -74.67
C THR A 6 -25.15 -1.89 -73.97
N PRO A 7 -25.66 -0.71 -73.50
CA PRO A 7 -25.07 0.37 -72.71
C PRO A 7 -25.95 0.84 -71.52
N ARG A 8 -25.40 1.77 -70.72
CA ARG A 8 -26.00 2.51 -69.58
C ARG A 8 -27.21 3.39 -69.97
N ALA A 9 -28.19 3.46 -69.06
CA ALA A 9 -29.10 4.60 -68.91
C ALA A 9 -29.33 4.92 -67.42
N ALA A 10 -29.33 6.22 -67.11
CA ALA A 10 -29.43 6.79 -65.77
C ALA A 10 -30.88 6.84 -65.25
N ARG A 11 -31.06 6.72 -63.93
CA ARG A 11 -32.23 7.29 -63.25
C ARG A 11 -31.96 7.59 -61.77
N MET A 12 -32.39 8.79 -61.38
CA MET A 12 -32.38 9.35 -60.03
C MET A 12 -33.22 8.52 -59.05
N TYR A 13 -32.80 8.42 -57.80
CA TYR A 13 -33.66 8.01 -56.69
C TYR A 13 -33.69 9.08 -55.61
N LYS A 14 -34.90 9.56 -55.30
CA LYS A 14 -35.24 10.40 -54.14
C LYS A 14 -35.76 9.52 -53.01
N SER A 15 -35.27 9.85 -51.81
CA SER A 15 -35.79 9.69 -50.45
C SER A 15 -37.01 8.80 -50.16
N SER A 16 -36.84 7.91 -49.20
CA SER A 16 -37.72 7.81 -48.02
C SER A 16 -36.99 7.08 -46.89
N SER A 17 -36.62 7.83 -45.85
CA SER A 17 -36.10 7.32 -44.59
C SER A 17 -37.26 6.82 -43.74
N THR A 18 -37.30 5.52 -43.49
CA THR A 18 -38.18 4.90 -42.51
C THR A 18 -37.34 4.63 -41.26
N TYR A 19 -37.60 5.40 -40.20
CA TYR A 19 -37.00 5.17 -38.88
C TYR A 19 -37.51 3.82 -38.33
N CYS A 20 -36.62 2.83 -38.29
CA CYS A 20 -36.81 1.60 -37.53
C CYS A 20 -36.04 1.73 -36.21
N SER A 21 -36.77 1.58 -35.11
CA SER A 21 -36.28 1.59 -33.74
C SER A 21 -35.19 0.53 -33.53
N ALA A 22 -33.96 0.95 -33.37
CA ALA A 22 -32.92 0.12 -32.76
C ALA A 22 -32.72 0.61 -31.33
N SER A 23 -33.14 -0.25 -30.40
CA SER A 23 -32.87 -0.20 -28.98
C SER A 23 -31.43 0.24 -28.70
N LEU A 24 -31.27 1.41 -28.09
CA LEU A 24 -30.08 1.78 -27.33
C LEU A 24 -29.99 0.81 -26.14
N GLN A 25 -29.41 -0.36 -26.38
CA GLN A 25 -28.79 -1.14 -25.32
C GLN A 25 -27.67 -0.28 -24.77
N THR A 26 -27.97 0.39 -23.66
CA THR A 26 -27.00 0.80 -22.66
C THR A 26 -26.23 -0.43 -22.22
N ALA A 27 -25.21 -0.80 -22.99
CA ALA A 27 -24.13 -1.63 -22.51
C ALA A 27 -23.39 -0.77 -21.48
N SER A 28 -23.85 -0.85 -20.24
CA SER A 28 -23.05 -0.51 -19.06
C SER A 28 -21.76 -1.31 -19.17
N ARG A 29 -20.71 -0.69 -19.72
CA ARG A 29 -19.35 -1.03 -19.34
C ARG A 29 -19.23 -0.55 -17.90
N ALA A 30 -19.71 -1.37 -16.96
CA ALA A 30 -19.05 -1.42 -15.67
C ALA A 30 -17.57 -1.66 -16.01
N ALA A 31 -16.75 -0.62 -15.85
CA ALA A 31 -15.32 -0.80 -15.80
C ALA A 31 -15.12 -1.96 -14.83
N MET A 32 -14.53 -3.08 -15.28
CA MET A 32 -14.18 -4.15 -14.36
C MET A 32 -13.36 -3.47 -13.28
N ALA A 33 -13.92 -3.34 -12.09
CA ALA A 33 -13.25 -2.67 -10.99
C ALA A 33 -11.96 -3.47 -10.77
N ILE A 34 -10.84 -2.88 -11.16
CA ILE A 34 -9.54 -3.47 -10.89
C ILE A 34 -9.42 -3.36 -9.38
N ASN A 35 -9.39 -4.48 -8.66
CA ASN A 35 -9.17 -4.45 -7.22
C ASN A 35 -7.76 -3.94 -6.96
N PRO A 36 -7.53 -3.17 -5.88
CA PRO A 36 -6.18 -2.80 -5.50
C PRO A 36 -5.33 -4.03 -5.29
N LYS A 37 -4.06 -3.90 -5.69
CA LYS A 37 -3.06 -4.91 -5.39
C LYS A 37 -2.92 -5.05 -3.89
N ILE A 38 -2.96 -6.29 -3.39
CA ILE A 38 -2.75 -6.58 -1.97
C ILE A 38 -1.30 -7.02 -1.77
N ILE A 39 -0.66 -6.46 -0.77
CA ILE A 39 0.73 -6.75 -0.41
C ILE A 39 0.76 -7.23 1.03
N PHE A 40 1.40 -8.37 1.30
CA PHE A 40 1.56 -8.86 2.66
C PHE A 40 2.77 -8.20 3.34
N GLY A 41 2.59 -7.67 4.55
CA GLY A 41 3.69 -7.15 5.36
C GLY A 41 4.51 -8.27 5.99
N GLY A 42 5.72 -8.47 5.49
CA GLY A 42 6.66 -9.54 5.86
C GLY A 42 7.29 -9.42 7.25
N VAL A 43 7.03 -8.34 8.00
CA VAL A 43 7.51 -8.18 9.39
C VAL A 43 7.04 -9.29 10.34
N ALA A 44 6.06 -10.10 9.95
CA ALA A 44 5.58 -11.23 10.73
C ALA A 44 6.35 -12.55 10.49
N ILE A 45 7.22 -12.63 9.48
CA ILE A 45 7.88 -13.87 8.99
C ILE A 45 9.24 -14.08 9.65
N GLY A 46 9.40 -15.19 10.37
CA GLY A 46 10.64 -15.66 11.01
C GLY A 46 10.61 -15.55 12.56
N PRO A 47 11.66 -15.99 13.26
CA PRO A 47 11.83 -15.84 14.69
C PRO A 47 12.44 -14.47 15.00
N GLY A 48 11.64 -13.57 15.57
CA GLY A 48 12.10 -12.23 15.90
C GLY A 48 11.04 -11.40 16.60
N MET A 49 11.42 -10.20 17.03
CA MET A 49 10.56 -9.31 17.77
C MET A 49 9.38 -8.82 16.91
N GLY A 50 8.16 -9.15 17.32
CA GLY A 50 6.94 -8.83 16.56
C GLY A 50 6.61 -9.79 15.42
N MET A 51 7.31 -10.93 15.35
CA MET A 51 7.14 -11.94 14.30
C MET A 51 6.26 -13.08 14.81
N HIS A 52 5.32 -13.52 13.97
CA HIS A 52 4.20 -14.36 14.36
C HIS A 52 4.24 -15.75 13.73
N PHE A 53 5.15 -15.96 12.77
CA PHE A 53 5.34 -17.20 12.03
C PHE A 53 6.81 -17.60 12.14
N PRO A 54 7.22 -18.24 13.25
CA PRO A 54 8.62 -18.34 13.65
C PRO A 54 9.39 -19.49 12.99
N ASP A 55 8.72 -20.38 12.26
CA ASP A 55 9.27 -21.62 11.74
C ASP A 55 8.85 -21.89 10.28
N GLU A 56 9.51 -22.85 9.64
CA GLU A 56 9.28 -23.16 8.23
C GLU A 56 7.84 -23.64 7.95
N GLU A 57 7.24 -24.40 8.88
CA GLU A 57 5.88 -24.93 8.73
C GLU A 57 4.84 -23.80 8.74
N SER A 58 4.92 -22.91 9.73
CA SER A 58 4.04 -21.75 9.83
C SER A 58 4.22 -20.80 8.65
N ILE A 59 5.45 -20.56 8.20
CA ILE A 59 5.72 -19.72 7.03
C ILE A 59 5.20 -20.36 5.74
N ALA A 60 5.38 -21.67 5.55
CA ALA A 60 4.80 -22.39 4.41
C ALA A 60 3.27 -22.26 4.42
N LYS A 61 2.64 -22.34 5.60
CA LYS A 61 1.20 -22.12 5.74
C LYS A 61 0.78 -20.69 5.41
N VAL A 62 1.56 -19.68 5.80
CA VAL A 62 1.33 -18.28 5.37
C VAL A 62 1.32 -18.21 3.84
N TYR A 63 2.33 -18.75 3.18
CA TYR A 63 2.43 -18.70 1.71
C TYR A 63 1.25 -19.35 1.02
N GLN A 64 0.80 -20.51 1.50
CA GLN A 64 -0.42 -21.15 1.00
C GLN A 64 -1.63 -20.21 1.10
N LEU A 65 -1.87 -19.63 2.27
CA LEU A 65 -3.03 -18.75 2.50
C LEU A 65 -2.96 -17.47 1.66
N LEU A 66 -1.76 -16.91 1.46
CA LEU A 66 -1.55 -15.75 0.58
C LEU A 66 -1.90 -16.09 -0.86
N GLN A 67 -1.43 -17.22 -1.39
CA GLN A 67 -1.73 -17.67 -2.75
C GLN A 67 -3.22 -17.96 -2.94
N GLU A 68 -3.86 -18.67 -2.01
CA GLU A 68 -5.32 -18.92 -2.01
C GLU A 68 -6.14 -17.62 -1.95
N GLY A 69 -5.61 -16.61 -1.25
CA GLY A 69 -6.20 -15.28 -1.16
C GLY A 69 -5.92 -14.36 -2.34
N GLY A 70 -5.08 -14.77 -3.30
CA GLY A 70 -4.69 -13.97 -4.47
C GLY A 70 -3.65 -12.87 -4.18
N CYS A 71 -2.94 -12.96 -3.05
CA CYS A 71 -1.84 -12.06 -2.72
C CYS A 71 -0.57 -12.52 -3.43
N THR A 72 0.06 -11.63 -4.20
CA THR A 72 1.22 -11.94 -5.06
C THR A 72 2.50 -11.24 -4.63
N ASN A 73 2.43 -10.38 -3.61
CA ASN A 73 3.54 -9.55 -3.17
C ASN A 73 3.77 -9.61 -1.67
N ILE A 74 5.03 -9.54 -1.27
CA ILE A 74 5.46 -9.41 0.12
C ILE A 74 6.38 -8.19 0.24
N ASP A 75 6.06 -7.30 1.18
CA ASP A 75 6.90 -6.16 1.57
C ASP A 75 7.71 -6.54 2.81
N THR A 76 9.03 -6.53 2.72
CA THR A 76 9.95 -6.74 3.86
C THR A 76 10.90 -5.55 4.00
N GLY A 77 11.93 -5.66 4.83
CA GLY A 77 12.93 -4.61 4.99
C GLY A 77 14.07 -5.02 5.90
N ARG A 78 15.24 -4.43 5.69
CA ARG A 78 16.46 -4.71 6.45
C ARG A 78 16.30 -4.56 7.97
N LEU A 79 15.41 -3.67 8.41
CA LEU A 79 15.13 -3.42 9.83
C LEU A 79 14.17 -4.45 10.45
N TYR A 80 13.58 -5.35 9.68
CA TYR A 80 12.69 -6.39 10.18
C TYR A 80 13.55 -7.61 10.57
N PRO A 81 13.78 -7.87 11.88
CA PRO A 81 14.84 -8.79 12.30
C PRO A 81 14.62 -10.19 11.76
N GLY A 82 15.49 -10.69 10.88
CA GLY A 82 15.40 -12.04 10.33
C GLY A 82 14.40 -12.22 9.17
N SER A 83 13.62 -11.20 8.81
CA SER A 83 12.55 -11.35 7.82
C SER A 83 13.08 -11.71 6.43
N GLU A 84 14.09 -10.99 5.94
CA GLU A 84 14.71 -11.25 4.64
C GLU A 84 15.36 -12.64 4.60
N GLU A 85 16.08 -13.02 5.66
CA GLU A 85 16.76 -14.31 5.76
C GLU A 85 15.78 -15.48 5.75
N TRP A 86 14.69 -15.38 6.52
CA TRP A 86 13.70 -16.44 6.61
C TRP A 86 12.86 -16.55 5.34
N MET A 87 12.56 -15.42 4.69
CA MET A 87 11.94 -15.41 3.38
C MET A 87 12.81 -16.08 2.32
N GLY A 88 14.12 -15.82 2.30
CA GLY A 88 15.03 -16.51 1.38
C GLY A 88 15.20 -18.00 1.71
N LYS A 89 15.29 -18.35 2.99
CA LYS A 89 15.38 -19.74 3.44
C LYS A 89 14.15 -20.57 3.03
N THR A 90 12.96 -19.97 3.04
CA THR A 90 11.67 -20.65 2.76
C THR A 90 11.17 -20.47 1.32
N GLY A 91 11.99 -19.88 0.44
CA GLY A 91 11.70 -19.76 -0.99
C GLY A 91 10.59 -18.75 -1.31
N ALA A 92 10.51 -17.64 -0.59
CA ALA A 92 9.51 -16.60 -0.86
C ALA A 92 9.65 -16.02 -2.28
N GLY A 93 10.89 -15.78 -2.72
CA GLY A 93 11.19 -15.20 -4.03
C GLY A 93 10.78 -16.05 -5.23
N GLU A 94 10.56 -17.35 -5.04
CA GLU A 94 10.04 -18.25 -6.07
C GLU A 94 8.51 -18.14 -6.24
N LYS A 95 7.82 -17.59 -5.23
CA LYS A 95 6.36 -17.61 -5.10
C LYS A 95 5.73 -16.22 -5.15
N PHE A 96 6.49 -15.20 -4.76
CA PHE A 96 6.00 -13.83 -4.59
C PHE A 96 6.98 -12.82 -5.18
N THR A 97 6.42 -11.70 -5.63
CA THR A 97 7.22 -10.51 -5.93
C THR A 97 7.58 -9.82 -4.61
N ILE A 98 8.86 -9.57 -4.39
CA ILE A 98 9.36 -9.06 -3.10
C ILE A 98 9.75 -7.60 -3.22
N ASP A 99 9.31 -6.79 -2.27
CA ASP A 99 9.81 -5.43 -2.06
C ASP A 99 10.65 -5.39 -0.77
N SER A 100 11.71 -4.56 -0.74
CA SER A 100 12.53 -4.37 0.48
C SER A 100 13.03 -2.92 0.61
N LYS A 101 13.74 -2.62 1.71
CA LYS A 101 14.09 -1.25 2.12
C LYS A 101 15.48 -1.17 2.74
N THR A 102 16.21 -0.10 2.42
CA THR A 102 17.33 0.38 3.23
C THR A 102 16.81 1.19 4.43
N PRO A 103 17.49 1.22 5.60
CA PRO A 103 16.96 1.81 6.84
C PRO A 103 16.53 3.28 6.76
N GLY A 104 17.20 4.09 5.94
CA GLY A 104 16.97 5.54 5.87
C GLY A 104 17.01 6.21 7.25
N GLY A 105 16.14 7.20 7.45
CA GLY A 105 16.05 8.00 8.67
C GLY A 105 15.64 7.26 9.94
N PHE A 106 15.21 5.99 9.87
CA PHE A 106 15.02 5.15 11.06
C PHE A 106 16.34 4.70 11.69
N THR A 107 17.45 4.80 10.95
CA THR A 107 18.81 4.63 11.49
C THR A 107 19.71 5.69 10.87
N PRO A 108 19.67 6.93 11.38
CA PRO A 108 20.39 8.07 10.78
C PRO A 108 21.86 7.79 10.54
N GLY A 109 22.37 8.18 9.37
CA GLY A 109 23.75 8.02 8.95
C GLY A 109 24.07 6.64 8.37
N LEU A 110 23.12 5.69 8.42
CA LEU A 110 23.37 4.33 7.96
C LEU A 110 23.12 4.14 6.46
N SER A 111 22.30 4.97 5.82
CA SER A 111 21.98 4.88 4.39
C SER A 111 22.71 5.98 3.62
N THR A 112 23.95 5.73 3.23
CA THR A 112 24.80 6.64 2.44
C THR A 112 24.94 6.16 1.01
N GLY A 113 25.56 6.96 0.16
CA GLY A 113 25.92 6.56 -1.21
C GLY A 113 26.77 5.28 -1.25
N GLU A 114 27.61 5.05 -0.24
CA GLU A 114 28.45 3.86 -0.12
C GLU A 114 27.69 2.64 0.42
N THR A 115 26.85 2.82 1.44
CA THR A 115 26.21 1.69 2.13
C THR A 115 24.92 1.22 1.46
N ILE A 116 24.20 2.08 0.74
CA ILE A 116 22.96 1.70 0.04
C ILE A 116 23.20 0.55 -0.96
N PRO A 117 24.22 0.57 -1.84
CA PRO A 117 24.55 -0.58 -2.70
C PRO A 117 24.88 -1.86 -1.93
N GLN A 118 25.60 -1.74 -0.81
CA GLN A 118 25.93 -2.88 0.06
C GLN A 118 24.67 -3.47 0.69
N HIS A 119 23.78 -2.62 1.19
CA HIS A 119 22.50 -3.04 1.75
C HIS A 119 21.63 -3.75 0.72
N ALA A 120 21.53 -3.20 -0.50
CA ALA A 120 20.75 -3.80 -1.58
C ALA A 120 21.30 -5.18 -1.97
N LYS A 121 22.63 -5.31 -2.08
CA LYS A 121 23.31 -6.59 -2.32
C LYS A 121 23.00 -7.61 -1.23
N GLU A 122 23.18 -7.24 0.03
CA GLU A 122 22.91 -8.14 1.16
C GLU A 122 21.43 -8.55 1.23
N THR A 123 20.51 -7.62 0.93
CA THR A 123 19.07 -7.90 0.83
C THR A 123 18.80 -9.02 -0.19
N VAL A 124 19.33 -8.91 -1.41
CA VAL A 124 19.09 -9.94 -2.44
C VAL A 124 19.77 -11.28 -2.10
N GLU A 125 20.95 -11.25 -1.46
CA GLU A 125 21.64 -12.44 -0.96
C GLU A 125 20.84 -13.15 0.14
N ARG A 126 20.30 -12.42 1.12
CA ARG A 126 19.47 -12.96 2.21
C ARG A 126 18.16 -13.54 1.67
N LEU A 127 17.52 -12.83 0.74
CA LEU A 127 16.30 -13.26 0.07
C LEU A 127 16.53 -14.38 -0.95
N ARG A 128 17.79 -14.65 -1.33
CA ARG A 128 18.18 -15.61 -2.37
C ARG A 128 17.47 -15.34 -3.71
N VAL A 129 17.42 -14.08 -4.09
CA VAL A 129 16.89 -13.62 -5.39
C VAL A 129 17.97 -12.85 -6.14
N GLU A 130 17.80 -12.67 -7.45
CA GLU A 130 18.70 -11.81 -8.23
C GLU A 130 18.37 -10.33 -8.03
N SER A 131 17.09 -10.02 -7.84
CA SER A 131 16.57 -8.65 -7.73
C SER A 131 15.27 -8.63 -6.93
N VAL A 132 15.08 -7.60 -6.11
CA VAL A 132 13.75 -7.23 -5.59
C VAL A 132 12.99 -6.39 -6.62
N ASP A 133 11.67 -6.26 -6.48
CA ASP A 133 10.86 -5.42 -7.35
C ASP A 133 11.00 -3.96 -6.96
N VAL A 134 10.54 -3.57 -5.76
CA VAL A 134 10.77 -2.22 -5.22
C VAL A 134 11.86 -2.22 -4.17
N TYR A 135 12.80 -1.28 -4.26
CA TYR A 135 13.73 -0.97 -3.18
C TYR A 135 13.48 0.45 -2.65
N TYR A 136 13.11 0.54 -1.37
CA TYR A 136 12.74 1.79 -0.72
C TYR A 136 13.90 2.41 0.07
N ILE A 137 13.97 3.75 0.10
CA ILE A 137 14.49 4.46 1.27
C ILE A 137 13.36 4.53 2.30
N HIS A 138 13.53 3.89 3.47
CA HIS A 138 12.43 3.65 4.43
C HIS A 138 11.94 4.92 5.15
N ALA A 139 12.77 5.95 5.27
CA ALA A 139 12.44 7.28 5.80
C ALA A 139 13.48 8.29 5.32
N PRO A 140 13.16 9.59 5.19
CA PRO A 140 14.14 10.61 4.85
C PRO A 140 15.21 10.71 5.94
N ASP A 141 16.48 10.79 5.56
CA ASP A 141 17.61 10.94 6.48
C ASP A 141 18.29 12.29 6.25
N ALA A 142 18.09 13.23 7.18
CA ALA A 142 18.68 14.57 7.11
C ALA A 142 20.17 14.60 7.53
N SER A 143 20.71 13.50 8.07
CA SER A 143 22.13 13.42 8.47
C SER A 143 23.07 13.04 7.31
N VAL A 144 22.50 12.66 6.16
CA VAL A 144 23.23 12.29 4.95
C VAL A 144 22.74 13.15 3.79
N GLU A 145 23.66 13.72 3.02
CA GLU A 145 23.31 14.52 1.85
C GLU A 145 22.44 13.72 0.87
N LEU A 146 21.30 14.30 0.48
CA LEU A 146 20.31 13.61 -0.36
C LEU A 146 20.92 13.16 -1.69
N GLU A 147 21.78 13.96 -2.31
CA GLU A 147 22.46 13.60 -3.56
C GLU A 147 23.38 12.39 -3.40
N ASP A 148 24.01 12.23 -2.23
CA ASP A 148 24.85 11.07 -1.93
C ASP A 148 24.00 9.80 -1.80
N GLN A 149 22.87 9.88 -1.07
CA GLN A 149 21.93 8.76 -0.98
C GLN A 149 21.41 8.34 -2.37
N LEU A 150 21.03 9.30 -3.21
CA LEU A 150 20.50 9.03 -4.55
C LEU A 150 21.57 8.48 -5.51
N LYS A 151 22.85 8.85 -5.32
CA LYS A 151 23.95 8.20 -6.03
C LYS A 151 24.05 6.71 -5.66
N GLY A 152 23.94 6.37 -4.38
CA GLY A 152 23.91 4.97 -3.93
C GLY A 152 22.71 4.18 -4.49
N ILE A 153 21.54 4.82 -4.58
CA ILE A 153 20.36 4.22 -5.24
C ILE A 153 20.63 3.93 -6.72
N ASP A 154 21.26 4.85 -7.45
CA ASP A 154 21.62 4.65 -8.86
C ASP A 154 22.67 3.53 -9.05
N GLU A 155 23.69 3.47 -8.20
CA GLU A 155 24.68 2.38 -8.22
C GLU A 155 24.01 1.02 -7.94
N ALA A 156 23.14 0.94 -6.94
CA ALA A 156 22.40 -0.27 -6.60
C ALA A 156 21.43 -0.69 -7.73
N TYR A 157 20.81 0.27 -8.41
CA TYR A 157 19.95 0.03 -9.58
C TYR A 157 20.74 -0.53 -10.77
N LYS A 158 21.88 0.10 -11.10
CA LYS A 158 22.76 -0.34 -12.19
C LYS A 158 23.36 -1.72 -11.96
N ALA A 159 23.60 -2.09 -10.69
CA ALA A 159 24.01 -3.43 -10.30
C ALA A 159 22.89 -4.48 -10.45
N GLY A 160 21.65 -4.06 -10.72
CA GLY A 160 20.52 -4.95 -10.95
C GLY A 160 19.85 -5.49 -9.68
N TYR A 161 20.16 -4.94 -8.50
CA TYR A 161 19.61 -5.45 -7.24
C TYR A 161 18.12 -5.14 -7.05
N PHE A 162 17.58 -4.16 -7.79
CA PHE A 162 16.16 -3.86 -7.77
C PHE A 162 15.65 -3.31 -9.11
N LYS A 163 14.33 -3.37 -9.34
CA LYS A 163 13.68 -2.96 -10.59
C LYS A 163 13.06 -1.57 -10.55
N ARG A 164 12.54 -1.17 -9.38
CA ARG A 164 11.80 0.07 -9.17
C ARG A 164 12.28 0.77 -7.90
N PHE A 165 12.55 2.07 -8.01
CA PHE A 165 12.91 2.89 -6.86
C PHE A 165 11.65 3.34 -6.11
N GLY A 166 11.67 3.18 -4.78
CA GLY A 166 10.59 3.61 -3.90
C GLY A 166 11.01 4.56 -2.78
N LEU A 167 10.06 5.33 -2.27
CA LEU A 167 10.21 6.22 -1.11
C LEU A 167 9.20 5.84 -0.03
N CYS A 168 9.54 6.00 1.26
CA CYS A 168 8.61 5.76 2.37
C CYS A 168 8.73 6.86 3.41
N ASN A 169 7.59 7.43 3.84
CA ASN A 169 7.52 8.54 4.82
C ASN A 169 8.21 9.86 4.39
N PHE A 170 8.38 10.11 3.09
CA PHE A 170 8.90 11.39 2.57
C PHE A 170 7.78 12.42 2.47
N THR A 171 8.05 13.68 2.81
CA THR A 171 7.08 14.76 2.59
C THR A 171 6.93 15.07 1.10
N ALA A 172 5.87 15.79 0.70
CA ALA A 172 5.69 16.21 -0.69
C ALA A 172 6.88 17.02 -1.23
N SER A 173 7.47 17.90 -0.42
CA SER A 173 8.67 18.65 -0.81
C SER A 173 9.87 17.74 -1.02
N ASP A 174 10.06 16.73 -0.15
CA ASP A 174 11.17 15.80 -0.31
C ASP A 174 10.99 14.92 -1.54
N ILE A 175 9.77 14.45 -1.81
CA ILE A 175 9.45 13.66 -3.00
C ILE A 175 9.76 14.44 -4.28
N GLN A 176 9.32 15.69 -4.37
CA GLN A 176 9.60 16.55 -5.53
C GLN A 176 11.11 16.77 -5.67
N ARG A 177 11.83 17.05 -4.57
CA ARG A 177 13.29 17.22 -4.57
C ARG A 177 14.02 15.96 -5.05
N VAL A 178 13.63 14.79 -4.57
CA VAL A 178 14.18 13.51 -5.03
C VAL A 178 13.96 13.33 -6.53
N TYR A 179 12.72 13.55 -6.99
CA TYR A 179 12.37 13.42 -8.40
C TYR A 179 13.23 14.34 -9.28
N ASP A 180 13.36 15.61 -8.89
CA ASP A 180 14.11 16.61 -9.66
C ASP A 180 15.60 16.26 -9.76
N ILE A 181 16.21 15.80 -8.66
CA ILE A 181 17.60 15.35 -8.65
C ILE A 181 17.77 14.12 -9.54
N CYS A 182 16.90 13.11 -9.40
CA CYS A 182 16.98 11.90 -10.21
C CYS A 182 16.82 12.20 -11.70
N ALA A 183 15.84 13.04 -12.07
CA ALA A 183 15.62 13.47 -13.44
C ALA A 183 16.83 14.22 -14.01
N ALA A 184 17.41 15.15 -13.24
CA ALA A 184 18.56 15.93 -13.69
C ALA A 184 19.83 15.10 -13.87
N LYS A 185 20.05 14.08 -13.02
CA LYS A 185 21.24 13.22 -13.06
C LYS A 185 21.07 11.96 -13.92
N GLY A 186 19.85 11.69 -14.41
CA GLY A 186 19.54 10.45 -15.15
C GLY A 186 19.55 9.20 -14.27
N TYR A 187 19.28 9.36 -12.97
CA TYR A 187 19.10 8.25 -12.03
C TYR A 187 17.69 7.64 -12.17
N PRO A 188 17.43 6.43 -11.64
CA PRO A 188 16.07 5.89 -11.59
C PRO A 188 15.13 6.86 -10.88
N LEU A 189 14.01 7.19 -11.53
CA LEU A 189 12.95 8.00 -10.92
C LEU A 189 12.20 7.19 -9.85
N PRO A 190 11.77 7.82 -8.75
CA PRO A 190 10.88 7.15 -7.81
C PRO A 190 9.56 6.82 -8.53
N SER A 191 9.08 5.58 -8.35
CA SER A 191 7.87 5.08 -9.00
C SER A 191 6.83 4.54 -8.02
N VAL A 192 7.22 4.34 -6.76
CA VAL A 192 6.34 3.91 -5.68
C VAL A 192 6.59 4.74 -4.43
N TYR A 193 5.52 5.14 -3.75
CA TYR A 193 5.55 5.76 -2.44
C TYR A 193 4.81 4.89 -1.44
N GLN A 194 5.46 4.51 -0.35
CA GLN A 194 4.86 3.76 0.74
C GLN A 194 4.49 4.72 1.88
N GLY A 195 3.20 4.84 2.21
CA GLY A 195 2.69 5.85 3.15
C GLY A 195 1.66 5.31 4.14
N SER A 196 1.59 5.92 5.33
CA SER A 196 0.55 5.62 6.30
C SER A 196 -0.81 6.11 5.78
N TYR A 197 -1.81 5.24 5.76
CA TYR A 197 -3.17 5.66 5.40
C TYR A 197 -4.21 4.75 6.04
N SER A 198 -5.19 5.35 6.73
CA SER A 198 -6.32 4.63 7.32
C SER A 198 -7.49 5.58 7.52
N VAL A 199 -8.64 5.06 7.98
CA VAL A 199 -9.76 5.89 8.45
C VAL A 199 -9.37 6.91 9.53
N PHE A 200 -8.25 6.65 10.23
CA PHE A 200 -7.75 7.43 11.37
C PHE A 200 -6.49 8.24 11.08
N ALA A 201 -5.95 8.17 9.85
CA ALA A 201 -4.79 8.92 9.42
C ALA A 201 -4.90 9.16 7.90
N ARG A 202 -5.43 10.33 7.51
CA ARG A 202 -5.77 10.68 6.11
C ARG A 202 -5.01 11.89 5.57
N ARG A 203 -4.04 12.44 6.31
CA ARG A 203 -3.23 13.60 5.87
C ARG A 203 -2.50 13.36 4.55
N VAL A 204 -2.17 12.11 4.23
CA VAL A 204 -1.59 11.72 2.93
C VAL A 204 -2.46 12.16 1.73
N GLU A 205 -3.79 12.24 1.88
CA GLU A 205 -4.71 12.63 0.79
C GLU A 205 -4.48 14.06 0.32
N THR A 206 -4.25 14.98 1.25
CA THR A 206 -4.12 16.41 0.98
C THR A 206 -2.68 16.83 0.82
N GLU A 207 -1.75 16.22 1.55
CA GLU A 207 -0.37 16.68 1.62
C GLU A 207 0.55 15.99 0.61
N VAL A 208 0.37 14.69 0.38
CA VAL A 208 1.35 13.88 -0.39
C VAL A 208 0.78 13.42 -1.72
N LEU A 209 -0.46 12.93 -1.73
CA LEU A 209 -1.09 12.33 -2.89
C LEU A 209 -1.11 13.25 -4.13
N PRO A 210 -1.38 14.56 -4.04
CA PRO A 210 -1.35 15.43 -5.22
C PRO A 210 0.00 15.43 -5.93
N THR A 211 1.10 15.42 -5.16
CA THR A 211 2.46 15.32 -5.70
C THR A 211 2.71 13.96 -6.34
N LEU A 212 2.26 12.87 -5.71
CA LEU A 212 2.37 11.53 -6.29
C LEU A 212 1.66 11.44 -7.64
N ARG A 213 0.43 11.95 -7.74
CA ARG A 213 -0.34 11.95 -8.99
C ARG A 213 0.32 12.79 -10.07
N LYS A 214 0.84 13.98 -9.72
CA LYS A 214 1.58 14.85 -10.64
C LYS A 214 2.81 14.14 -11.23
N LEU A 215 3.54 13.37 -10.41
CA LEU A 215 4.80 12.73 -10.80
C LEU A 215 4.62 11.30 -11.34
N GLY A 216 3.41 10.75 -11.35
CA GLY A 216 3.13 9.38 -11.80
C GLY A 216 3.64 8.30 -10.84
N ILE A 217 3.63 8.57 -9.53
CA ILE A 217 4.11 7.67 -8.48
C ILE A 217 2.91 6.93 -7.87
N ALA A 218 3.01 5.59 -7.78
CA ALA A 218 1.97 4.76 -7.16
C ALA A 218 1.98 4.91 -5.62
N LEU A 219 0.80 4.89 -4.99
CA LEU A 219 0.66 4.91 -3.54
C LEU A 219 0.46 3.50 -2.99
N TYR A 220 1.40 3.02 -2.18
CA TYR A 220 1.29 1.77 -1.42
C TYR A 220 1.02 2.09 0.04
N VAL A 221 -0.15 1.70 0.55
CA VAL A 221 -0.57 2.15 1.89
C VAL A 221 -0.26 1.12 2.96
N TYR A 222 0.45 1.55 4.00
CA TYR A 222 0.68 0.75 5.21
C TYR A 222 -0.21 1.20 6.36
N SER A 223 -0.37 0.33 7.36
CA SER A 223 -1.23 0.54 8.53
C SER A 223 -2.70 0.89 8.20
N PRO A 224 -3.39 0.19 7.27
CA PRO A 224 -4.80 0.47 6.92
C PRO A 224 -5.78 0.41 8.10
N ILE A 225 -5.39 -0.28 9.17
CA ILE A 225 -6.16 -0.38 10.42
C ILE A 225 -5.52 0.39 11.59
N ALA A 226 -4.64 1.35 11.32
CA ALA A 226 -3.90 2.15 12.31
C ALA A 226 -3.20 1.28 13.38
N GLY A 227 -2.53 0.21 12.93
CA GLY A 227 -1.86 -0.76 13.81
C GLY A 227 -2.79 -1.57 14.71
N GLY A 228 -4.09 -1.61 14.42
CA GLY A 228 -5.12 -2.27 15.21
C GLY A 228 -6.00 -1.32 16.01
N LEU A 229 -5.79 0.00 15.93
CA LEU A 229 -6.56 0.99 16.71
C LEU A 229 -8.06 0.87 16.47
N VAL A 230 -8.45 0.63 15.22
CA VAL A 230 -9.85 0.54 14.81
C VAL A 230 -10.62 -0.55 15.55
N THR A 231 -9.94 -1.52 16.16
CA THR A 231 -10.57 -2.58 16.96
C THR A 231 -10.55 -2.30 18.46
N LYS A 232 -10.02 -1.16 18.90
CA LYS A 232 -9.88 -0.80 20.32
C LYS A 232 -11.03 0.06 20.80
N THR A 233 -11.22 0.07 22.11
CA THR A 233 -12.09 0.99 22.83
C THR A 233 -11.30 2.23 23.29
N PRO A 234 -11.96 3.33 23.65
CA PRO A 234 -11.29 4.47 24.26
C PRO A 234 -10.48 4.11 25.50
N GLN A 235 -10.97 3.16 26.31
CA GLN A 235 -10.25 2.70 27.51
C GLN A 235 -8.97 1.97 27.15
N GLU A 236 -9.02 1.03 26.19
CA GLU A 236 -7.83 0.31 25.72
C GLU A 236 -6.79 1.23 25.08
N LEU A 237 -7.22 2.32 24.42
CA LEU A 237 -6.28 3.32 23.90
C LEU A 237 -5.60 4.10 25.03
N ARG A 238 -6.37 4.55 26.04
CA ARG A 238 -5.85 5.32 27.19
C ARG A 238 -4.90 4.51 28.05
N ASP A 239 -5.35 3.35 28.48
CA ASP A 239 -4.71 2.58 29.56
C ASP A 239 -3.79 1.49 29.01
N GLY A 240 -3.91 1.20 27.72
CA GLY A 240 -3.29 0.07 27.07
C GLY A 240 -4.25 -1.12 26.96
N ALA A 241 -4.18 -1.80 25.83
CA ALA A 241 -4.95 -3.02 25.59
C ALA A 241 -4.31 -4.23 26.29
N GLU A 242 -5.00 -5.37 26.25
CA GLU A 242 -4.42 -6.65 26.65
C GLU A 242 -3.47 -7.21 25.59
N GLU A 243 -3.83 -7.03 24.31
CA GLU A 243 -3.09 -7.61 23.18
C GLU A 243 -2.91 -6.66 21.98
N GLY A 244 -1.94 -7.02 21.13
CA GLY A 244 -1.56 -6.28 19.93
C GLY A 244 -0.61 -5.10 20.20
N ARG A 245 -0.47 -4.21 19.23
CA ARG A 245 0.51 -3.11 19.29
C ARG A 245 0.20 -2.04 20.34
N TYR A 246 -1.04 -2.00 20.81
CA TYR A 246 -1.52 -1.12 21.88
C TYR A 246 -1.42 -1.78 23.27
N ALA A 247 -0.95 -3.03 23.35
CA ALA A 247 -0.89 -3.76 24.61
C ALA A 247 0.12 -3.16 25.58
N GLN A 248 -0.17 -3.26 26.88
CA GLN A 248 0.81 -2.94 27.91
C GLN A 248 2.09 -3.78 27.72
N GLY A 249 3.27 -3.13 27.81
CA GLY A 249 4.56 -3.79 27.61
C GLY A 249 4.96 -4.07 26.15
N HIS A 250 4.09 -3.84 25.17
CA HIS A 250 4.47 -3.99 23.76
C HIS A 250 5.43 -2.87 23.34
N ILE A 251 6.54 -3.24 22.68
CA ILE A 251 7.61 -2.30 22.29
C ILE A 251 7.13 -1.12 21.44
N LEU A 252 6.14 -1.35 20.57
CA LEU A 252 5.57 -0.30 19.71
C LEU A 252 4.47 0.52 20.39
N ARG A 253 4.05 0.20 21.63
CA ARG A 253 2.95 0.92 22.28
C ARG A 253 3.26 2.40 22.41
N LYS A 254 4.48 2.77 22.81
CA LYS A 254 4.87 4.18 22.98
C LYS A 254 4.70 4.98 21.69
N LEU A 255 5.12 4.41 20.56
CA LEU A 255 4.95 5.01 19.24
C LEU A 255 3.46 5.18 18.90
N TYR A 256 2.68 4.10 18.91
CA TYR A 256 1.28 4.16 18.51
C TYR A 256 0.41 4.99 19.46
N ALA A 257 0.70 4.98 20.76
CA ALA A 257 0.03 5.87 21.71
C ALA A 257 0.41 7.34 21.47
N GLY A 258 1.67 7.66 21.14
CA GLY A 258 2.07 9.02 20.78
C GLY A 258 1.34 9.56 19.55
N LEU A 259 1.09 8.70 18.57
CA LEU A 259 0.34 9.05 17.36
C LEU A 259 -1.14 9.35 17.67
N TYR A 260 -1.80 8.50 18.46
CA TYR A 260 -3.27 8.43 18.50
C TYR A 260 -3.92 8.67 19.87
N ASN A 261 -3.20 8.63 21.00
CA ASN A 261 -3.80 8.73 22.34
C ASN A 261 -4.17 10.17 22.72
N LYS A 262 -5.18 10.72 22.03
CA LYS A 262 -5.66 12.11 22.16
C LYS A 262 -7.18 12.12 22.36
N PRO A 263 -7.76 13.16 23.01
CA PRO A 263 -9.20 13.25 23.26
C PRO A 263 -10.09 13.05 22.02
N ALA A 264 -9.70 13.61 20.87
CA ALA A 264 -10.43 13.46 19.62
C ALA A 264 -10.58 11.99 19.17
N TYR A 265 -9.54 11.18 19.38
CA TYR A 265 -9.55 9.76 19.02
C TYR A 265 -10.44 8.91 19.93
N TYR A 266 -10.66 9.30 21.19
CA TYR A 266 -11.63 8.61 22.05
C TYR A 266 -13.04 8.73 21.46
N LYS A 267 -13.42 9.95 21.08
CA LYS A 267 -14.71 10.21 20.44
C LYS A 267 -14.82 9.49 19.09
N ALA A 268 -13.76 9.50 18.29
CA ALA A 268 -13.73 8.78 17.02
C ALA A 268 -13.93 7.27 17.19
N LEU A 269 -13.33 6.65 18.22
CA LEU A 269 -13.51 5.23 18.52
C LEU A 269 -14.93 4.88 18.93
N GLU A 270 -15.61 5.76 19.68
CA GLU A 270 -17.03 5.58 20.03
C GLU A 270 -17.91 5.63 18.78
N MET A 271 -17.73 6.67 17.96
CA MET A 271 -18.46 6.81 16.68
C MET A 271 -18.18 5.63 15.74
N TRP A 272 -16.93 5.16 15.67
CA TRP A 272 -16.53 4.02 14.86
C TRP A 272 -17.18 2.71 15.33
N ALA A 273 -17.29 2.51 16.65
CA ALA A 273 -17.96 1.35 17.22
C ALA A 273 -19.46 1.34 16.92
N GLU A 274 -20.13 2.49 17.00
CA GLU A 274 -21.54 2.60 16.62
C GLU A 274 -21.76 2.36 15.12
N LEU A 275 -20.90 2.92 14.26
CA LEU A 275 -20.97 2.67 12.82
C LEU A 275 -20.84 1.18 12.49
N ALA A 276 -19.92 0.47 13.15
CA ALA A 276 -19.76 -0.98 12.97
C ALA A 276 -21.02 -1.76 13.38
N LYS A 277 -21.71 -1.34 14.46
CA LYS A 277 -22.98 -1.96 14.89
C LYS A 277 -24.10 -1.71 13.88
N GLU A 278 -24.24 -0.48 13.41
CA GLU A 278 -25.29 -0.08 12.46
C GLU A 278 -25.14 -0.78 11.10
N THR A 279 -23.91 -0.94 10.63
CA THR A 279 -23.61 -1.62 9.37
C THR A 279 -23.63 -3.14 9.48
N GLY A 280 -23.51 -3.69 10.70
CA GLY A 280 -23.30 -5.11 10.94
C GLY A 280 -21.93 -5.62 10.46
N ILE A 281 -21.01 -4.72 10.09
CA ILE A 281 -19.67 -5.06 9.61
C ILE A 281 -18.68 -4.92 10.77
N GLY A 282 -17.80 -5.91 10.95
CA GLY A 282 -16.75 -5.86 11.97
C GLY A 282 -15.81 -4.67 11.77
N ARG A 283 -15.37 -4.04 12.87
CA ARG A 283 -14.53 -2.83 12.85
C ARG A 283 -13.26 -2.94 11.98
N ALA A 284 -12.58 -4.10 12.00
CA ALA A 284 -11.40 -4.31 11.15
C ALA A 284 -11.77 -4.48 9.68
N GLU A 285 -12.80 -5.27 9.38
CA GLU A 285 -13.34 -5.46 8.02
C GLU A 285 -13.73 -4.12 7.40
N LEU A 286 -14.47 -3.29 8.15
CA LEU A 286 -14.94 -1.98 7.71
C LEU A 286 -13.77 -1.07 7.33
N ALA A 287 -12.71 -1.02 8.15
CA ALA A 287 -11.53 -0.22 7.87
C ALA A 287 -10.76 -0.71 6.63
N TYR A 288 -10.50 -2.02 6.51
CA TYR A 288 -9.81 -2.57 5.34
C TYR A 288 -10.57 -2.34 4.04
N ARG A 289 -11.88 -2.57 4.04
CA ARG A 289 -12.73 -2.37 2.85
C ARG A 289 -12.82 -0.89 2.48
N TRP A 290 -12.96 0.01 3.46
CA TRP A 290 -12.94 1.44 3.18
C TRP A 290 -11.62 1.87 2.54
N VAL A 291 -10.48 1.48 3.11
CA VAL A 291 -9.15 1.81 2.54
C VAL A 291 -9.01 1.27 1.12
N ALA A 292 -9.46 0.05 0.84
CA ALA A 292 -9.30 -0.55 -0.48
C ALA A 292 -10.26 -0.01 -1.55
N PHE A 293 -11.49 0.36 -1.19
CA PHE A 293 -12.56 0.59 -2.19
C PHE A 293 -13.21 1.96 -2.13
N ASP A 294 -13.12 2.66 -1.00
CA ASP A 294 -13.88 3.88 -0.74
C ASP A 294 -12.99 5.07 -0.34
N SER A 295 -11.68 4.87 -0.39
CA SER A 295 -10.64 5.86 -0.08
C SER A 295 -10.06 6.46 -1.37
N GLN A 296 -8.96 7.21 -1.26
CA GLN A 296 -8.22 7.74 -2.42
C GLN A 296 -7.26 6.73 -3.09
N VAL A 297 -7.18 5.49 -2.58
CA VAL A 297 -6.47 4.39 -3.24
C VAL A 297 -7.17 4.08 -4.56
N ASP A 298 -6.44 4.18 -5.65
CA ASP A 298 -6.99 3.98 -6.99
C ASP A 298 -6.06 3.09 -7.84
N PRO A 299 -6.49 1.85 -8.13
CA PRO A 299 -5.68 0.86 -8.84
C PRO A 299 -5.29 1.29 -10.26
N LYS A 300 -5.95 2.30 -10.84
CA LYS A 300 -5.55 2.87 -12.14
C LYS A 300 -4.16 3.53 -12.10
N TYR A 301 -3.70 3.96 -10.91
CA TYR A 301 -2.36 4.50 -10.69
C TYR A 301 -1.37 3.44 -10.19
N GLY A 302 -1.77 2.16 -10.13
CA GLY A 302 -0.95 1.09 -9.59
C GLY A 302 -0.93 1.04 -8.06
N ASP A 303 -1.84 1.74 -7.38
CA ASP A 303 -1.89 1.77 -5.92
C ASP A 303 -2.14 0.39 -5.32
N ALA A 304 -1.66 0.20 -4.09
CA ALA A 304 -1.72 -1.06 -3.37
C ALA A 304 -2.02 -0.88 -1.89
N VAL A 305 -2.56 -1.93 -1.26
CA VAL A 305 -2.86 -1.96 0.18
C VAL A 305 -2.00 -3.03 0.86
N LEU A 306 -1.21 -2.62 1.85
CA LEU A 306 -0.46 -3.55 2.68
C LEU A 306 -1.35 -4.09 3.80
N VAL A 307 -1.38 -5.40 3.95
CA VAL A 307 -2.05 -6.09 5.06
C VAL A 307 -1.02 -6.67 6.02
N GLY A 308 -1.26 -6.54 7.33
CA GLY A 308 -0.34 -7.02 8.37
C GLY A 308 -0.99 -7.94 9.39
N PRO A 309 -1.64 -9.04 8.98
CA PRO A 309 -2.24 -10.01 9.91
C PRO A 309 -1.15 -10.79 10.66
N ARG A 310 -1.46 -11.17 11.90
CA ARG A 310 -0.55 -11.86 12.85
C ARG A 310 -1.00 -13.27 13.23
N SER A 311 -2.00 -13.80 12.54
CA SER A 311 -2.46 -15.18 12.69
C SER A 311 -2.99 -15.69 11.36
N PHE A 312 -3.11 -17.01 11.22
CA PHE A 312 -3.71 -17.62 10.04
C PHE A 312 -5.17 -17.20 9.83
N SER A 313 -5.96 -17.10 10.91
CA SER A 313 -7.34 -16.62 10.83
C SER A 313 -7.41 -15.21 10.27
N GLN A 314 -6.56 -14.30 10.76
CA GLN A 314 -6.52 -12.92 10.27
C GLN A 314 -6.09 -12.83 8.80
N ILE A 315 -5.19 -13.71 8.33
CA ILE A 315 -4.83 -13.77 6.90
C ILE A 315 -6.08 -14.12 6.09
N THR A 316 -6.75 -15.22 6.41
CA THR A 316 -7.94 -15.69 5.69
C THR A 316 -9.07 -14.66 5.74
N GLU A 317 -9.35 -14.10 6.92
CA GLU A 317 -10.38 -13.09 7.14
C GLU A 317 -10.09 -11.83 6.35
N THR A 318 -8.88 -11.26 6.46
CA THR A 318 -8.52 -10.01 5.78
C THR A 318 -8.60 -10.15 4.26
N LEU A 319 -8.06 -11.24 3.71
CA LEU A 319 -8.13 -11.50 2.26
C LEU A 319 -9.56 -11.80 1.81
N GLY A 320 -10.38 -12.42 2.67
CA GLY A 320 -11.81 -12.61 2.42
C GLY A 320 -12.61 -11.31 2.42
N TRP A 321 -12.32 -10.40 3.36
CA TRP A 321 -12.94 -9.07 3.46
C TRP A 321 -12.68 -8.23 2.20
N LEU A 322 -11.46 -8.28 1.70
CA LEU A 322 -11.04 -7.56 0.50
C LEU A 322 -11.65 -8.11 -0.80
N LYS A 323 -12.40 -9.22 -0.75
CA LYS A 323 -13.22 -9.71 -1.88
C LYS A 323 -14.65 -9.15 -1.88
N LYS A 324 -15.07 -8.46 -0.81
CA LYS A 324 -16.46 -7.99 -0.63
C LYS A 324 -16.73 -6.59 -1.20
N GLY A 325 -15.70 -5.87 -1.63
CA GLY A 325 -15.84 -4.52 -2.22
C GLY A 325 -16.24 -3.44 -1.21
N SER A 326 -16.79 -2.34 -1.74
CA SER A 326 -17.18 -1.12 -1.03
C SER A 326 -18.02 -1.38 0.23
N VAL A 327 -17.87 -0.51 1.24
CA VAL A 327 -18.68 -0.49 2.47
C VAL A 327 -20.02 0.26 2.31
N GLY A 328 -20.25 0.88 1.16
CA GLY A 328 -21.48 1.60 0.81
C GLY A 328 -21.49 3.07 1.23
N ASP A 329 -22.31 3.87 0.54
CA ASP A 329 -22.32 5.34 0.68
C ASP A 329 -22.72 5.83 2.08
N ALA A 330 -23.66 5.15 2.73
CA ALA A 330 -24.07 5.51 4.09
C ALA A 330 -22.92 5.37 5.09
N ALA A 331 -22.10 4.32 4.96
CA ALA A 331 -20.92 4.14 5.80
C ALA A 331 -19.87 5.22 5.48
N LYS A 332 -19.60 5.50 4.20
CA LYS A 332 -18.65 6.53 3.77
C LYS A 332 -18.92 7.90 4.38
N VAL A 333 -20.17 8.35 4.37
CA VAL A 333 -20.56 9.64 4.97
C VAL A 333 -20.20 9.69 6.46
N LYS A 334 -20.51 8.63 7.21
CA LYS A 334 -20.16 8.56 8.65
C LYS A 334 -18.65 8.48 8.88
N ILE A 335 -17.90 7.82 8.00
CA ILE A 335 -16.44 7.78 8.06
C ILE A 335 -15.85 9.17 7.84
N ASP A 336 -16.40 9.96 6.92
CA ASP A 336 -15.98 11.35 6.71
C ASP A 336 -16.33 12.26 7.90
N GLU A 337 -17.46 12.02 8.57
CA GLU A 337 -17.80 12.71 9.83
C GLU A 337 -16.82 12.37 10.96
N ILE A 338 -16.41 11.10 11.07
CA ILE A 338 -15.39 10.68 12.03
C ILE A 338 -14.06 11.35 11.71
N TRP A 339 -13.66 11.43 10.44
CA TRP A 339 -12.43 12.10 10.03
C TRP A 339 -12.39 13.57 10.48
N LYS A 340 -13.47 14.33 10.30
CA LYS A 340 -13.58 15.73 10.74
C LYS A 340 -13.34 15.93 12.24
N VAL A 341 -13.58 14.90 13.06
CA VAL A 341 -13.31 14.96 14.51
C VAL A 341 -11.82 14.91 14.81
N ILE A 342 -11.04 14.22 13.99
CA ILE A 342 -9.62 13.89 14.27
C ILE A 342 -8.62 14.55 13.32
N GLU A 343 -9.07 15.20 12.25
CA GLU A 343 -8.18 15.66 11.17
C GLU A 343 -7.06 16.61 11.63
N HIS A 344 -7.34 17.46 12.63
CA HIS A 344 -6.35 18.37 13.21
C HIS A 344 -5.31 17.68 14.10
N ASP A 345 -5.67 16.54 14.69
CA ASP A 345 -4.82 15.76 15.58
C ASP A 345 -4.12 14.60 14.86
N ALA A 346 -4.50 14.33 13.61
CA ALA A 346 -4.05 13.15 12.89
C ALA A 346 -2.54 13.23 12.53
N PRO A 347 -1.80 12.13 12.69
CA PRO A 347 -0.43 12.07 12.21
C PRO A 347 -0.40 12.01 10.68
N LEU A 348 0.68 12.49 10.07
CA LEU A 348 0.97 12.19 8.67
C LEU A 348 1.35 10.72 8.52
N ASP A 349 2.32 10.29 9.31
CA ASP A 349 2.82 8.92 9.33
C ASP A 349 3.56 8.62 10.66
N ASN A 350 4.27 7.51 10.74
CA ASN A 350 5.01 7.10 11.93
C ASN A 350 6.42 7.73 12.06
N TYR A 351 6.76 8.69 11.19
CA TYR A 351 8.05 9.38 11.12
C TYR A 351 7.91 10.90 11.27
N ASN A 352 6.96 11.53 10.55
CA ASN A 352 6.69 12.96 10.47
C ASN A 352 5.56 13.42 11.43
N HIS A 353 5.61 13.01 12.70
CA HIS A 353 4.51 13.19 13.66
C HIS A 353 4.76 14.22 14.76
#